data_AF-A0A2D6P8C7-F1
#
_entry.id   AF-A0A2D6P8C7-F1
#
_cell.length_a   1.000
_cell.length_b   1.000
_cell.length_c   1.000
_cell.angle_alpha   90.00
_cell.angle_beta   90.00
_cell.angle_gamma   90.00
#
_symmetry.space_group_name_H-M   'P 1'
#
loop_
_entity.id
_entity.type
_entity.pdbx_description
1 polymer ?
#
loop_
_entity_poly.entity_id
_entity_poly.type
_entity_poly.pdbx_seq_one_letter_code
_entity_poly.pdbx_strand_id
1 'polypeptide(L)'
;MSDKITKTVDDEVAKKDINGDGHISKEELEMDLEFKRKELEDADARRDAMRKMTWFALMGMLVYPIGIVIADLIGYETTGQLLADIAPTYFVAISALVAAFFGANAYVDKKKK
;
A
#
# COMPACT_ATOMS: atom_id res chain seq x y z
N MET A 1 -48.79 4.46 31.77
CA MET A 1 -48.16 3.33 31.06
C MET A 1 -47.20 3.97 30.07
N SER A 2 -45.89 3.89 30.33
CA SER A 2 -44.86 4.68 29.63
C SER A 2 -44.82 4.37 28.14
N ASP A 3 -44.83 5.43 27.31
CA ASP A 3 -44.64 5.35 25.87
C ASP A 3 -43.32 4.64 25.55
N LYS A 4 -43.42 3.50 24.85
CA LYS A 4 -42.27 2.74 24.37
C LYS A 4 -41.72 3.48 23.14
N ILE A 5 -40.75 4.36 23.36
CA ILE A 5 -40.03 5.04 22.27
C ILE A 5 -39.24 3.99 21.50
N THR A 6 -39.69 3.64 20.29
CA THR A 6 -38.95 2.79 19.37
C THR A 6 -37.78 3.58 18.78
N LYS A 7 -36.57 3.29 19.24
CA LYS A 7 -35.33 3.86 18.68
C LYS A 7 -34.87 2.96 17.54
N THR A 8 -34.82 3.50 16.33
CA THR A 8 -34.16 2.86 15.18
C THR A 8 -32.68 3.21 15.22
N VAL A 9 -31.82 2.22 14.97
CA VAL A 9 -30.37 2.38 14.92
C VAL A 9 -29.90 2.21 13.47
N ASP A 10 -28.92 2.99 13.05
CA ASP A 10 -28.29 2.83 11.74
C ASP A 10 -27.55 1.49 11.65
N ASP A 11 -27.51 0.88 10.46
CA ASP A 11 -26.89 -0.43 10.23
C ASP A 11 -25.41 -0.49 10.68
N GLU A 12 -24.68 0.62 10.59
CA GLU A 12 -23.30 0.72 11.06
C GLU A 12 -23.17 0.68 12.59
N VAL A 13 -24.20 1.14 13.29
CA VAL A 13 -24.27 1.12 14.75
C VAL A 13 -24.77 -0.24 15.23
N ALA A 14 -25.71 -0.86 14.52
CA ALA A 14 -26.18 -2.22 14.79
C ALA A 14 -25.06 -3.27 14.68
N LYS A 15 -24.08 -3.09 13.79
CA LYS A 15 -22.90 -3.98 13.66
C LYS A 15 -21.97 -3.98 14.87
N LYS A 16 -22.12 -3.03 15.79
CA LYS A 16 -21.30 -2.93 17.01
C LYS A 16 -21.85 -3.75 18.17
N ASP A 17 -23.08 -4.23 18.04
CA ASP A 17 -23.68 -5.19 18.95
C ASP A 17 -23.11 -6.58 18.63
N ILE A 18 -22.16 -7.04 19.45
CA ILE A 18 -21.41 -8.28 19.22
C ILE A 18 -22.19 -9.47 19.77
N ASN A 19 -22.99 -9.24 20.82
CA ASN A 19 -23.74 -10.29 21.51
C ASN A 19 -25.19 -10.44 20.99
N GLY A 20 -25.68 -9.47 20.20
CA GLY A 20 -27.00 -9.48 19.55
C GLY A 20 -28.17 -9.19 20.50
N ASP A 21 -27.93 -8.53 21.63
CA ASP A 21 -28.93 -8.27 22.66
C ASP A 21 -29.75 -6.98 22.41
N GLY A 22 -29.42 -6.21 21.37
CA GLY A 22 -30.08 -4.97 20.99
C GLY A 22 -29.65 -3.76 21.83
N HIS A 23 -28.65 -3.91 22.71
CA HIS A 23 -28.10 -2.89 23.59
C HIS A 23 -26.56 -2.85 23.49
N ILE A 24 -26.04 -1.86 22.76
CA ILE A 24 -24.59 -1.64 22.71
C ILE A 24 -24.09 -1.24 24.10
N SER A 25 -23.36 -2.15 24.72
CA SER A 25 -22.70 -1.94 26.00
C SER A 25 -21.51 -0.99 25.85
N LYS A 26 -21.05 -0.39 26.95
CA LYS A 26 -19.84 0.45 26.93
C LYS A 26 -18.61 -0.34 26.50
N GLU A 27 -18.55 -1.61 26.88
CA GLU A 27 -17.45 -2.51 26.55
C GLU A 27 -17.38 -2.81 25.05
N GLU A 28 -18.52 -3.03 24.39
CA GLU A 28 -18.58 -3.22 22.94
C GLU A 28 -18.20 -1.96 22.16
N LEU A 29 -18.59 -0.78 22.67
CA LEU A 29 -18.17 0.49 22.09
C LEU A 29 -16.67 0.73 22.24
N GLU A 30 -16.10 0.47 23.41
CA GLU A 30 -14.65 0.58 23.65
C GLU A 30 -13.87 -0.39 22.76
N MET A 31 -14.38 -1.61 22.59
CA MET A 31 -13.79 -2.61 21.70
C MET A 31 -13.80 -2.16 20.23
N ASP A 32 -14.91 -1.62 19.71
CA ASP A 32 -14.99 -1.06 18.33
C ASP A 32 -13.98 0.09 18.13
N LEU A 33 -13.83 0.96 19.12
CA LEU A 33 -12.87 2.07 19.07
C LEU A 33 -11.41 1.58 19.08
N GLU A 34 -11.10 0.55 19.87
CA GLU A 34 -9.78 -0.07 19.87
C GLU A 34 -9.44 -0.75 18.54
N PHE A 35 -10.39 -1.49 17.94
CA PHE A 35 -10.21 -2.10 16.63
C PHE A 35 -9.96 -1.05 15.54
N LYS A 36 -10.76 0.02 15.51
CA LYS A 36 -10.55 1.14 14.58
C LYS A 36 -9.18 1.79 14.77
N ARG A 37 -8.74 1.96 16.02
CA ARG A 37 -7.41 2.52 16.29
C ARG A 37 -6.29 1.63 15.72
N LYS A 38 -6.35 0.32 15.95
CA LYS A 38 -5.36 -0.63 15.41
C LYS A 38 -5.39 -0.68 13.89
N GLU A 39 -6.57 -0.63 13.27
CA GLU A 39 -6.69 -0.60 11.82
C GLU A 39 -6.05 0.66 11.21
N LEU A 40 -6.25 1.83 11.85
CA LEU A 40 -5.63 3.08 11.44
C LEU A 40 -4.10 3.04 11.61
N GLU A 41 -3.61 2.48 12.72
CA GLU A 41 -2.17 2.30 12.97
C GLU A 41 -1.53 1.36 11.93
N ASP A 42 -2.18 0.25 11.61
CA ASP A 42 -1.74 -0.67 10.55
C ASP A 42 -1.74 -0.01 9.17
N ALA A 43 -2.73 0.83 8.88
CA ALA A 43 -2.83 1.55 7.61
C ALA A 43 -1.67 2.54 7.43
N ASP A 44 -1.33 3.29 8.47
CA ASP A 44 -0.22 4.24 8.44
C ASP A 44 1.14 3.52 8.41
N ALA A 45 1.31 2.43 9.17
CA ALA A 45 2.51 1.60 9.11
C ALA A 45 2.75 1.04 7.70
N ARG A 46 1.70 0.58 7.01
CA ARG A 46 1.78 0.12 5.62
C ARG A 46 2.18 1.25 4.66
N ARG A 47 1.63 2.46 4.82
CA ARG A 47 1.99 3.62 3.98
C ARG A 47 3.47 3.98 4.11
N ASP A 48 3.98 3.99 5.34
CA ASP A 48 5.39 4.28 5.60
C ASP A 48 6.31 3.18 5.09
N ALA A 49 5.93 1.91 5.25
CA ALA A 49 6.65 0.77 4.68
C ALA A 49 6.70 0.86 3.14
N MET A 50 5.57 1.17 2.50
CA MET A 50 5.52 1.34 1.05
C MET A 50 6.43 2.49 0.60
N ARG A 51 6.40 3.64 1.27
CA ARG A 51 7.28 4.77 0.96
C ARG A 51 8.76 4.39 1.04
N LYS A 52 9.18 3.71 2.11
CA LYS A 52 10.57 3.25 2.29
C LYS A 52 10.99 2.27 1.19
N MET A 53 10.11 1.32 0.86
CA MET A 53 10.35 0.36 -0.22
C MET A 53 10.44 1.04 -1.59
N THR A 54 9.57 2.03 -1.88
CA THR A 54 9.63 2.81 -3.11
C THR A 54 10.95 3.56 -3.24
N TRP A 55 11.44 4.19 -2.16
CA TRP A 55 12.75 4.85 -2.16
C TRP A 55 13.90 3.88 -2.43
N PHE A 56 13.87 2.70 -1.83
CA PHE A 56 14.85 1.65 -2.10
C PHE A 56 14.82 1.21 -3.57
N ALA A 57 13.63 0.99 -4.14
CA ALA A 57 13.47 0.62 -5.54
C ALA A 57 13.91 1.74 -6.50
N LEU A 58 13.62 3.00 -6.17
CA LEU A 58 14.07 4.17 -6.94
C LEU A 58 15.60 4.25 -6.98
N MET A 59 16.26 4.08 -5.84
CA MET A 59 17.73 4.03 -5.79
C MET A 59 18.28 2.83 -6.57
N GLY A 60 17.66 1.66 -6.45
CA GLY A 60 18.04 0.46 -7.20
C GLY A 60 17.96 0.64 -8.72
N MET A 61 16.93 1.33 -9.21
CA MET A 61 16.79 1.64 -10.65
C MET A 61 17.91 2.54 -11.18
N LEU A 62 18.49 3.41 -10.35
CA LEU A 62 19.57 4.31 -10.76
C LEU A 62 20.93 3.62 -10.88
N VAL A 63 21.09 2.41 -10.31
CA VAL A 63 22.37 1.68 -10.33
C VAL A 63 22.83 1.39 -11.76
N TYR A 64 21.90 0.98 -12.64
CA TYR A 64 22.25 0.64 -14.03
C TYR A 64 22.73 1.85 -14.84
N PRO A 65 22.01 2.99 -14.90
CA PRO A 65 22.50 4.20 -15.56
C PRO A 65 23.80 4.75 -14.96
N ILE A 66 23.94 4.74 -13.63
CA ILE A 66 25.17 5.19 -12.95
C ILE A 66 26.35 4.28 -13.35
N GLY A 67 26.13 2.97 -13.44
CA GLY A 67 27.14 2.02 -13.90
C GLY A 67 27.64 2.30 -15.32
N ILE A 68 26.75 2.70 -16.24
CA ILE A 68 27.12 3.09 -17.61
C ILE A 68 28.03 4.32 -17.59
N VAL A 69 27.63 5.36 -16.84
CA VAL A 69 28.43 6.59 -16.72
C VAL A 69 29.80 6.31 -16.10
N ILE A 70 29.87 5.46 -15.06
CA ILE A 70 31.15 5.08 -14.44
C ILE A 70 32.02 4.28 -15.42
N ALA A 71 31.44 3.34 -16.18
CA ALA A 71 32.18 2.55 -17.17
C ALA A 71 32.79 3.46 -18.25
N ASP A 72 32.04 4.46 -18.70
CA ASP A 72 32.51 5.46 -19.66
C ASP A 72 33.65 6.31 -19.07
N LEU A 73 33.51 6.79 -17.83
CA LEU A 73 34.55 7.57 -17.14
C LEU A 73 35.86 6.81 -16.88
N ILE A 74 35.81 5.49 -16.75
CA ILE A 74 36.99 4.63 -16.55
C ILE A 74 37.63 4.22 -17.89
N GLY A 75 37.02 4.60 -19.02
CA GLY A 75 37.54 4.33 -20.37
C GLY A 75 37.12 2.98 -20.95
N TYR A 76 36.08 2.34 -20.40
CA TYR A 76 35.47 1.13 -20.97
C TYR A 76 34.42 1.48 -22.03
N GLU A 77 34.78 2.24 -23.08
CA GLU A 77 33.87 2.70 -24.14
C GLU A 77 33.06 1.54 -24.75
N THR A 78 33.71 0.42 -25.08
CA THR A 78 33.02 -0.74 -25.70
C THR A 78 31.96 -1.35 -24.79
N THR A 79 32.23 -1.39 -23.48
CA THR A 79 31.29 -1.90 -22.48
C THR A 79 30.14 -0.92 -22.25
N GLY A 80 30.45 0.38 -22.19
CA GLY A 80 29.45 1.45 -22.09
C GLY A 80 28.50 1.45 -23.28
N GLN A 81 29.01 1.28 -24.50
CA GLN A 81 28.21 1.17 -25.72
C GLN A 81 27.28 -0.05 -25.69
N LEU A 82 27.81 -1.23 -25.35
CA LEU A 82 27.03 -2.46 -25.27
C LEU A 82 25.90 -2.36 -24.24
N LEU A 83 26.17 -1.73 -23.08
CA LEU A 83 25.14 -1.44 -22.08
C LEU A 83 24.11 -0.44 -22.62
N ALA A 84 24.55 0.63 -23.28
CA ALA A 84 23.64 1.61 -23.87
C ALA A 84 22.71 0.99 -24.92
N ASP A 85 23.20 0.05 -25.73
CA ASP A 85 22.44 -0.61 -26.80
C ASP A 85 21.29 -1.48 -26.26
N ILE A 86 21.43 -2.06 -25.07
CA ILE A 86 20.36 -2.85 -24.43
C ILE A 86 19.43 -2.01 -23.54
N ALA A 87 19.72 -0.72 -23.35
CA ALA A 87 18.96 0.16 -22.47
C ALA A 87 17.45 0.23 -22.82
N PRO A 88 17.02 0.25 -24.10
CA PRO A 88 15.59 0.24 -24.44
C PRO A 88 14.86 -1.01 -23.92
N THR A 89 15.48 -2.18 -24.08
CA THR A 89 14.92 -3.46 -23.60
C THR A 89 14.80 -3.47 -22.08
N TYR A 90 15.83 -2.95 -21.40
CA TYR A 90 15.84 -2.85 -19.94
C TYR A 90 14.74 -1.91 -19.43
N PHE A 91 14.54 -0.75 -20.08
CA PHE A 91 13.48 0.20 -19.74
C PHE A 91 12.08 -0.38 -19.92
N VAL A 92 11.84 -1.10 -21.02
CA VAL A 92 10.54 -1.75 -21.28
C VAL A 92 10.27 -2.83 -20.23
N ALA A 93 11.27 -3.66 -19.92
CA ALA A 93 11.14 -4.71 -18.92
C ALA A 93 10.84 -4.15 -17.52
N ILE A 94 11.57 -3.12 -17.09
CA ILE A 94 11.32 -2.46 -15.79
C ILE A 94 9.95 -1.79 -15.77
N SER A 95 9.56 -1.08 -16.83
CA SER A 95 8.25 -0.44 -16.90
C SER A 95 7.11 -1.44 -16.78
N ALA A 96 7.24 -2.62 -17.43
CA ALA A 96 6.28 -3.70 -17.31
C ALA A 96 6.21 -4.27 -15.88
N LEU A 97 7.36 -4.45 -15.23
CA LEU A 97 7.43 -4.96 -13.86
C LEU A 97 6.81 -3.97 -12.86
N VAL A 98 7.11 -2.67 -13.01
CA VAL A 98 6.54 -1.60 -12.20
C VAL A 98 5.03 -1.48 -12.43
N ALA A 99 4.58 -1.53 -13.69
CA ALA A 99 3.15 -1.52 -14.02
C ALA A 99 2.42 -2.73 -13.44
N ALA A 100 3.01 -3.94 -13.50
CA ALA A 100 2.45 -5.13 -12.88
C ALA A 100 2.35 -4.98 -11.35
N PHE A 101 3.37 -4.44 -10.70
CA PHE A 101 3.37 -4.21 -9.26
C PHE A 101 2.30 -3.19 -8.83
N PHE A 102 2.23 -2.02 -9.46
CA PHE A 102 1.20 -1.02 -9.15
C PHE A 102 -0.21 -1.51 -9.52
N GLY A 103 -0.36 -2.22 -10.63
CA GLY A 103 -1.62 -2.85 -11.02
C GLY A 103 -2.11 -3.88 -10.00
N ALA A 104 -1.22 -4.74 -9.51
CA ALA A 104 -1.54 -5.72 -8.47
C ALA A 104 -1.96 -5.05 -7.15
N ASN A 105 -1.23 -4.01 -6.70
CA ASN A 105 -1.58 -3.26 -5.49
C ASN A 105 -2.95 -2.58 -5.63
N ALA A 106 -3.21 -1.90 -6.75
CA ALA A 106 -4.51 -1.27 -7.02
C ALA A 106 -5.66 -2.29 -7.04
N TYR A 107 -5.42 -3.50 -7.56
CA TYR A 107 -6.41 -4.58 -7.55
C TYR A 107 -6.74 -5.07 -6.13
N VAL A 108 -5.72 -5.21 -5.27
CA VAL A 108 -5.90 -5.60 -3.86
C VAL A 108 -6.68 -4.53 -3.08
N ASP A 109 -6.34 -3.25 -3.26
CA ASP A 109 -7.04 -2.15 -2.58
C ASP A 109 -8.51 -2.06 -3.02
N LYS A 110 -8.81 -2.31 -4.30
CA LYS A 110 -10.20 -2.38 -4.78
C LYS A 110 -11.02 -3.49 -4.10
N LYS A 111 -10.38 -4.59 -3.67
CA LYS A 111 -11.05 -5.69 -2.97
C LYS A 111 -11.32 -5.38 -1.49
N LYS A 112 -10.63 -4.40 -0.90
CA LYS A 112 -10.81 -3.95 0.49
C LYS A 112 -11.94 -2.91 0.67
N LYS A 113 -12.35 -2.23 -0.42
CA LYS A 113 -13.49 -1.30 -0.45
C LYS A 113 -14.79 -2.05 -0.72
#